data_AF-A0A3N5B3N1-F1
#
_entry.id   AF-A0A3N5B3N1-F1
#
_cell.length_a   1.000
_cell.length_b   1.000
_cell.length_c   1.000
_cell.angle_alpha   90.00
_cell.angle_beta   90.00
_cell.angle_gamma   90.00
#
_symmetry.space_group_name_H-M   'P 1'
#
loop_
_entity.id
_entity.type
_entity.pdbx_description
1 polymer ?
#
loop_
_entity_poly.entity_id
_entity_poly.type
_entity_poly.pdbx_seq_one_letter_code
_entity_poly.pdbx_strand_id
1 'polypeptide(L)'
;MDLKKIAIVVSILLIIAIGSFAYISLNTQETKVDIITQNTIHNGDIITVQLKDLYRNGIPNQAIDLKILDDSGWAHNYNATTDELGIGQIQILGLENGNYTAHAKFNGTLFLKESANHVSFEVTDGYF
;
A
#
# COMPACT_ATOMS: atom_id res chain seq x y z
N MET A 1 -39.32 9.07 25.80
CA MET A 1 -38.26 10.04 26.16
C MET A 1 -38.63 11.37 25.54
N ASP A 2 -38.59 12.48 26.30
CA ASP A 2 -39.06 13.78 25.83
C ASP A 2 -38.17 14.32 24.69
N LEU A 3 -38.75 15.07 23.74
CA LEU A 3 -38.04 15.62 22.58
C LEU A 3 -36.79 16.42 22.97
N LYS A 4 -36.82 17.14 24.10
CA LYS A 4 -35.66 17.87 24.64
C LYS A 4 -34.53 16.94 25.08
N LYS A 5 -34.86 15.79 25.70
CA LYS A 5 -33.88 14.79 26.12
C LYS A 5 -33.27 14.09 24.90
N ILE A 6 -34.09 13.79 23.89
CA ILE A 6 -33.62 13.26 22.60
C ILE A 6 -32.66 14.25 21.93
N ALA A 7 -33.04 15.54 21.85
CA ALA A 7 -32.20 16.59 21.25
C ALA A 7 -30.84 16.70 21.95
N ILE A 8 -30.81 16.70 23.30
CA ILE A 8 -29.56 16.73 24.07
C ILE A 8 -28.69 15.52 23.76
N VAL A 9 -29.27 14.31 23.74
CA VAL A 9 -28.52 13.07 23.43
C VAL A 9 -27.94 13.13 22.01
N VAL A 10 -28.71 13.59 21.02
CA VAL A 10 -28.25 13.74 19.64
C VAL A 10 -27.13 14.78 19.53
N SER A 11 -27.25 15.92 20.21
CA SER A 11 -26.20 16.95 20.22
C SER A 11 -24.90 16.43 20.82
N ILE A 12 -24.96 15.65 21.91
CA ILE A 12 -23.76 15.04 22.53
C ILE A 12 -23.10 14.05 21.56
N LEU A 13 -23.89 13.19 20.90
CA LEU A 13 -23.36 12.25 19.91
C LEU A 13 -22.70 12.95 18.72
N LEU A 14 -23.28 14.06 18.25
CA LEU A 14 -22.68 14.89 17.20
C LEU A 14 -21.34 15.49 17.63
N ILE A 15 -21.24 16.02 18.84
CA ILE A 15 -19.99 16.58 19.38
C ILE A 15 -18.91 15.50 19.47
N ILE A 16 -19.26 14.31 19.94
CA ILE A 16 -18.32 13.17 20.00
C ILE A 16 -17.86 12.78 18.59
N ALA A 17 -18.79 12.63 17.64
CA ALA A 17 -18.46 12.27 16.26
C ALA A 17 -17.52 13.29 15.60
N ILE A 18 -17.80 14.59 15.76
CA ILE A 18 -16.95 15.67 15.25
C ILE A 18 -15.58 15.65 15.93
N GLY A 19 -15.54 15.48 17.25
CA GLY A 19 -14.29 15.38 18.01
C GLY A 19 -13.43 14.20 17.57
N SER A 20 -14.02 13.02 17.40
CA SER A 20 -13.33 11.83 16.89
C SER A 20 -12.82 12.03 15.47
N PHE A 21 -13.64 12.61 14.58
CA PHE A 21 -13.22 12.90 13.21
C PHE A 21 -12.03 13.88 13.16
N ALA A 22 -12.11 14.98 13.92
CA ALA A 22 -11.02 15.95 14.03
C ALA A 22 -9.75 15.30 14.59
N TYR A 23 -9.88 14.46 15.63
CA TYR A 23 -8.76 13.72 16.20
C TYR A 23 -8.09 12.81 15.16
N ILE A 24 -8.86 12.02 14.42
CA ILE A 24 -8.33 11.17 13.34
C ILE A 24 -7.61 12.04 12.31
N SER A 25 -8.26 13.08 11.80
CA SER A 25 -7.71 13.93 10.74
C SER A 25 -6.42 14.64 11.15
N LEU A 26 -6.28 15.04 12.41
CA LEU A 26 -5.08 15.71 12.93
C LEU A 26 -3.91 14.75 13.16
N ASN A 27 -4.20 13.46 13.37
CA ASN A 27 -3.19 12.44 13.66
C ASN A 27 -2.93 11.50 12.48
N THR A 28 -3.60 11.70 11.34
CA THR A 28 -3.34 10.89 10.15
C THR A 28 -2.02 11.30 9.51
N GLN A 29 -1.14 10.33 9.26
CA GLN A 29 0.17 10.55 8.67
C GLN A 29 0.17 10.19 7.18
N GLU A 30 0.87 10.98 6.37
CA GLU A 30 1.13 10.64 4.96
C GLU A 30 2.09 9.44 4.88
N THR A 31 1.91 8.60 3.86
CA THR A 31 2.79 7.47 3.60
C THR A 31 3.29 7.49 2.16
N LYS A 32 4.37 6.74 1.92
CA LYS A 32 4.88 6.49 0.58
C LYS A 32 5.28 5.03 0.46
N VAL A 33 4.70 4.34 -0.52
CA VAL A 33 5.16 3.02 -0.97
C VAL A 33 6.13 3.20 -2.14
N ASP A 34 7.29 2.57 -2.06
CA ASP A 34 8.27 2.50 -3.14
C ASP A 34 8.46 1.05 -3.60
N ILE A 35 8.73 0.88 -4.90
CA ILE A 35 9.08 -0.40 -5.51
C ILE A 35 10.58 -0.34 -5.83
N ILE A 36 11.33 -1.31 -5.32
CA ILE A 36 12.76 -1.43 -5.51
C ILE A 36 13.00 -2.73 -6.29
N THR A 37 13.36 -2.58 -7.55
CA THR A 37 13.65 -3.67 -8.48
C THR A 37 14.72 -3.23 -9.47
N GLN A 38 15.33 -4.20 -10.13
CA GLN A 38 16.18 -3.97 -11.30
C GLN A 38 15.30 -3.73 -12.53
N ASN A 39 15.88 -3.14 -13.58
CA ASN A 39 15.19 -2.92 -14.85
C ASN A 39 14.89 -4.23 -15.58
N THR A 40 15.70 -5.26 -15.36
CA THR A 40 15.55 -6.59 -15.94
C THR A 40 15.65 -7.60 -14.79
N ILE A 41 14.69 -8.52 -14.69
CA ILE A 41 14.64 -9.56 -13.67
C ILE A 41 14.36 -10.93 -14.30
N HIS A 42 14.64 -12.00 -13.57
CA HIS A 42 14.37 -13.37 -13.97
C HIS A 42 13.30 -13.99 -13.05
N ASN A 43 12.69 -15.08 -13.52
CA ASN A 43 11.84 -15.89 -12.64
C ASN A 43 12.65 -16.40 -11.44
N GLY A 44 12.11 -16.19 -10.24
CA GLY A 44 12.75 -16.49 -8.97
C GLY A 44 13.39 -15.28 -8.29
N ASP A 45 13.56 -14.15 -8.99
CA ASP A 45 14.05 -12.91 -8.42
C ASP A 45 13.04 -12.28 -7.46
N ILE A 46 13.55 -11.39 -6.60
CA ILE A 46 12.77 -10.71 -5.56
C ILE A 46 12.52 -9.26 -5.98
N ILE A 47 11.25 -8.87 -6.02
CA ILE A 47 10.85 -7.47 -5.99
C ILE A 47 10.66 -7.05 -4.54
N THR A 48 11.27 -5.93 -4.17
CA THR A 48 11.12 -5.36 -2.84
C THR A 48 10.14 -4.18 -2.87
N VAL A 49 9.23 -4.13 -1.92
CA VAL A 49 8.41 -2.95 -1.63
C VAL A 49 8.84 -2.35 -0.31
N GLN A 50 8.82 -1.02 -0.20
CA GLN A 50 9.12 -0.32 1.04
C GLN A 50 8.04 0.70 1.36
N LEU A 51 7.41 0.58 2.52
CA LEU A 51 6.47 1.56 3.04
C LEU A 51 7.15 2.45 4.07
N LYS A 52 7.05 3.77 3.89
CA LYS A 52 7.64 4.76 4.80
C LYS A 52 6.74 5.95 5.06
N ASP A 53 7.00 6.64 6.17
CA ASP A 53 6.43 7.95 6.47
C ASP A 53 7.17 9.08 5.71
N LEU A 54 6.73 10.33 5.93
CA LEU A 54 7.38 11.53 5.34
C LEU A 54 8.81 11.76 5.82
N TYR A 55 9.17 11.21 6.98
CA TYR A 55 10.49 11.31 7.59
C TYR A 55 11.42 10.17 7.16
N ARG A 56 10.95 9.31 6.24
CA ARG A 56 11.64 8.14 5.70
C ARG A 56 11.83 7.00 6.71
N ASN A 57 11.07 6.98 7.80
CA ASN A 57 11.04 5.83 8.70
C ASN A 57 10.16 4.74 8.09
N GLY A 58 10.62 3.50 8.16
CA GLY A 58 9.86 2.33 7.73
C GLY A 58 8.61 2.13 8.59
N ILE A 59 7.50 1.74 7.95
CA ILE A 59 6.24 1.46 8.64
C ILE A 59 6.02 -0.06 8.67
N PRO A 60 6.12 -0.71 9.84
CA PRO A 60 6.06 -2.16 9.95
C PRO A 60 4.64 -2.72 9.99
N ASN A 61 4.53 -4.03 9.74
CA ASN A 61 3.32 -4.84 9.84
C ASN A 61 2.14 -4.31 9.00
N GLN A 62 2.43 -3.76 7.83
CA GLN A 62 1.42 -3.28 6.88
C GLN A 62 1.34 -4.18 5.66
N ALA A 63 0.13 -4.50 5.23
CA ALA A 63 -0.10 -5.22 3.98
C ALA A 63 0.02 -4.28 2.77
N ILE A 64 0.81 -4.69 1.79
CA ILE A 64 1.01 -4.02 0.52
C ILE A 64 0.53 -4.95 -0.59
N ASP A 65 -0.38 -4.45 -1.42
CA ASP A 65 -0.84 -5.14 -2.60
C ASP A 65 0.07 -4.79 -3.78
N LEU A 66 0.61 -5.80 -4.47
CA LEU A 66 1.39 -5.61 -5.68
C LEU A 66 0.66 -6.28 -6.85
N LYS A 67 0.36 -5.49 -7.88
CA LYS A 67 -0.24 -5.96 -9.13
C LYS A 67 0.74 -5.78 -10.27
N ILE A 68 1.16 -6.87 -10.89
CA ILE A 68 2.06 -6.86 -12.04
C ILE A 68 1.21 -7.06 -13.29
N LEU A 69 1.31 -6.13 -14.23
CA LEU A 69 0.58 -6.12 -15.50
C LEU A 69 1.54 -6.42 -16.65
N ASP A 70 1.16 -7.32 -17.55
CA ASP A 70 1.82 -7.47 -18.85
C ASP A 70 1.30 -6.42 -19.87
N ASP A 71 1.95 -6.33 -21.03
CA ASP A 71 1.54 -5.44 -22.13
C ASP A 71 0.14 -5.76 -22.69
N SER A 72 -0.38 -6.97 -22.46
CA SER A 72 -1.73 -7.38 -22.85
C SER A 72 -2.80 -7.01 -21.82
N GLY A 73 -2.40 -6.50 -20.65
CA GLY A 73 -3.27 -6.12 -19.53
C GLY A 73 -3.63 -7.27 -18.58
N TRP A 74 -3.04 -8.46 -18.73
CA TRP A 74 -3.18 -9.54 -17.75
C TRP A 74 -2.48 -9.18 -16.45
N ALA A 75 -3.10 -9.58 -15.33
CA ALA A 75 -2.66 -9.18 -14.01
C ALA A 75 -2.27 -10.36 -13.15
N HIS A 76 -1.06 -10.29 -12.59
CA HIS A 76 -0.59 -11.16 -11.52
C HIS A 76 -0.62 -10.39 -10.21
N ASN A 77 -1.37 -10.88 -9.23
CA ASN A 77 -1.53 -10.22 -7.93
C ASN A 77 -0.67 -10.91 -6.88
N TYR A 78 -0.01 -10.11 -6.07
CA TYR A 78 0.82 -10.51 -4.95
C TYR A 78 0.50 -9.64 -3.75
N ASN A 79 0.85 -10.13 -2.56
CA ASN A 79 0.75 -9.36 -1.33
C ASN A 79 2.03 -9.56 -0.52
N ALA A 80 2.51 -8.50 0.11
CA ALA A 80 3.59 -8.56 1.08
C ALA A 80 3.18 -7.85 2.37
N THR A 81 3.66 -8.36 3.50
CA THR A 81 3.59 -7.65 4.78
C THR A 81 4.96 -7.04 5.08
N THR A 82 4.97 -5.77 5.48
CA THR A 82 6.21 -5.07 5.81
C THR A 82 6.81 -5.55 7.14
N ASP A 83 8.13 -5.72 7.18
CA ASP A 83 8.90 -6.03 8.38
C ASP A 83 9.14 -4.78 9.26
N GLU A 84 9.98 -4.92 10.30
CA GLU A 84 10.35 -3.84 11.24
C GLU A 84 10.94 -2.59 10.56
N LEU A 85 11.52 -2.73 9.36
CA LEU A 85 12.11 -1.65 8.58
C LEU A 85 11.16 -1.13 7.49
N GLY A 86 9.91 -1.57 7.49
CA GLY A 86 8.92 -1.20 6.48
C GLY A 86 9.12 -1.91 5.15
N ILE A 87 9.85 -3.02 5.10
CA ILE A 87 10.25 -3.72 3.87
C ILE A 87 9.40 -4.97 3.68
N GLY A 88 8.81 -5.14 2.49
CA GLY A 88 8.15 -6.37 2.06
C GLY A 88 8.87 -6.96 0.85
N GLN A 89 9.02 -8.28 0.81
CA GLN A 89 9.70 -8.99 -0.29
C GLN A 89 8.73 -9.93 -0.99
N ILE A 90 8.75 -9.91 -2.31
CA ILE A 90 7.87 -10.72 -3.17
C ILE A 90 8.74 -11.46 -4.16
N GLN A 91 8.71 -12.79 -4.10
CA GLN A 91 9.37 -13.61 -5.09
C GLN A 91 8.48 -13.74 -6.34
N ILE A 92 9.03 -13.41 -7.49
CA ILE A 92 8.31 -13.45 -8.77
C ILE A 92 8.48 -14.81 -9.41
N LEU A 93 7.38 -15.49 -9.73
CA LEU A 93 7.39 -16.83 -10.30
C LEU A 93 6.36 -16.95 -11.42
N GLY A 94 6.74 -17.62 -12.50
CA GLY A 94 5.84 -18.00 -13.58
C GLY A 94 5.44 -16.84 -14.49
N LEU A 95 6.26 -15.80 -14.61
CA LEU A 95 6.09 -14.77 -15.63
C LEU A 95 6.82 -15.19 -16.91
N GLU A 96 6.19 -15.01 -18.06
CA GLU A 96 6.86 -15.21 -19.35
C GLU A 96 7.79 -14.03 -19.68
N ASN A 97 8.71 -14.24 -20.62
CA ASN A 97 9.58 -13.16 -21.07
C ASN A 97 8.76 -12.00 -21.67
N GLY A 98 9.07 -10.76 -21.29
CA GLY A 98 8.35 -9.59 -21.78
C GLY A 98 8.45 -8.38 -20.86
N ASN A 99 7.77 -7.31 -21.24
CA ASN A 99 7.70 -6.09 -20.43
C ASN A 99 6.51 -6.15 -19.48
N TYR A 100 6.73 -5.65 -18.27
CA TYR A 100 5.73 -5.60 -17.23
C TYR A 100 5.74 -4.24 -16.53
N THR A 101 4.61 -3.91 -15.91
CA THR A 101 4.51 -2.80 -14.96
C THR A 101 3.99 -3.31 -13.62
N ALA A 102 4.80 -3.15 -12.58
CA ALA A 102 4.39 -3.41 -11.20
C ALA A 102 3.70 -2.18 -10.62
N HIS A 103 2.54 -2.37 -10.00
CA HIS A 103 1.79 -1.37 -9.25
C HIS A 103 1.72 -1.80 -7.79
N ALA A 104 2.32 -1.04 -6.90
CA ALA A 104 2.23 -1.26 -5.46
C ALA A 104 1.19 -0.31 -4.87
N LYS A 105 0.34 -0.82 -3.97
CA LYS A 105 -0.65 -0.05 -3.24
C LYS A 105 -0.66 -0.41 -1.76
N PHE A 106 -0.54 0.59 -0.92
CA PHE A 106 -0.93 0.54 0.48
C PHE A 106 -2.30 1.17 0.63
N ASN A 107 -3.28 0.44 1.17
CA ASN A 107 -4.68 0.91 1.27
C ASN A 107 -4.93 1.88 2.44
N GLY A 108 -3.90 2.22 3.21
CA GLY A 108 -4.06 3.07 4.40
C GLY A 108 -4.66 2.33 5.60
N THR A 109 -4.67 3.01 6.73
CA THR A 109 -5.36 2.61 7.95
C THR A 109 -6.07 3.83 8.54
N LEU A 110 -6.62 3.71 9.75
CA LEU A 110 -7.27 4.83 10.43
C LEU A 110 -6.35 6.06 10.57
N PHE A 111 -5.05 5.84 10.77
CA PHE A 111 -4.08 6.91 11.03
C PHE A 111 -2.95 6.99 9.99
N LEU A 112 -2.98 6.17 8.95
CA LEU A 112 -2.00 6.19 7.87
C LEU A 112 -2.72 6.35 6.54
N LYS A 113 -2.35 7.35 5.75
CA LYS A 113 -2.96 7.54 4.43
C LYS A 113 -2.53 6.45 3.47
N GLU A 114 -3.43 6.13 2.54
CA GLU A 114 -3.10 5.28 1.42
C GLU A 114 -2.00 5.89 0.54
N SER A 115 -1.22 5.04 -0.11
CA SER A 115 -0.23 5.47 -1.09
C SER A 115 -0.07 4.41 -2.18
N ALA A 116 0.34 4.85 -3.37
CA ALA A 116 0.54 3.97 -4.50
C ALA A 116 1.74 4.42 -5.33
N ASN A 117 2.39 3.47 -5.98
CA ASN A 117 3.50 3.72 -6.89
C ASN A 117 3.55 2.64 -7.97
N HIS A 118 4.25 2.90 -9.07
CA HIS A 118 4.45 1.93 -10.14
C HIS A 118 5.84 2.03 -10.74
N VAL A 119 6.31 0.91 -11.32
CA VAL A 119 7.58 0.83 -12.01
C VAL A 119 7.49 -0.22 -13.12
N SER A 120 8.14 0.05 -14.24
CA SER A 120 8.25 -0.90 -15.35
C SER A 120 9.57 -1.64 -15.31
N PHE A 121 9.55 -2.91 -15.73
CA PHE A 121 10.72 -3.78 -15.80
C PHE A 121 10.50 -4.86 -16.87
N GLU A 122 11.56 -5.51 -17.28
CA GLU A 122 11.56 -6.62 -18.23
C GLU A 122 11.80 -7.95 -17.48
N VAL A 123 11.06 -8.99 -17.86
CA VAL A 123 11.36 -10.37 -17.48
C VAL A 123 12.06 -11.05 -18.64
N THR A 124 13.18 -11.71 -18.36
CA THR A 124 13.91 -12.53 -19.32
C THR A 124 14.38 -13.82 -18.67
N ASP A 125 14.61 -14.86 -19.46
CA ASP A 125 15.27 -16.11 -19.06
C ASP A 125 16.79 -16.08 -19.35
N GLY A 126 17.29 -14.99 -19.92
CA GLY A 126 18.72 -14.78 -20.18
C GLY A 126 19.29 -15.59 -21.35
N TYR A 127 18.45 -16.30 -22.11
CA TYR A 127 18.84 -17.00 -23.33
C TYR A 127 18.43 -16.16 -24.55
N PHE A 128 19.41 -15.50 -25.17
CA PHE A 128 19.29 -14.82 -26.46
C PHE A 128 19.46 -15.81 -27.63
#